data_AF-A0A8H7DCS1-F1
#
_entry.id   AF-A0A8H7DCS1-F1
#
_cell.length_a   1.000
_cell.length_b   1.000
_cell.length_c   1.000
_cell.angle_alpha   90.00
_cell.angle_beta   90.00
_cell.angle_gamma   90.00
#
_symmetry.space_group_name_H-M   'P 1'
#
loop_
_entity.id
_entity.type
_entity.pdbx_description
1 polymer ?
#
loop_
_entity_poly.entity_id
_entity_poly.type
_entity_poly.pdbx_seq_one_letter_code
_entity_poly.pdbx_strand_id
1 'polypeptide(L)'
;MRGGQDKATTPEEPAKTGPLLSEIKSIRLLLRLVSLLRLLASMAPTTIVVDAILFDMDGTLIDSTPGLVKAWTTFCNDYQLGDPATVVHETHGRRLYDTLKEYCHINDESKLQAEIDRFEEEVINGGPIVLPGVSALVSALLSQAGMRFSPWNSIDSSSHHTQLSSETAFGWTIVTSATRNYAPRALERCSIPLPRAGIVCSDDVSQGKPHPAPYLAGASKCGVDPSKCLVVEDAISGMQAGAAAGALVLAVCTSTPRNTIITSGAKPSYVVTDLSKSVAVVRFYRSFGVEFFSRVSARWINDKIEVTIDEQ
;
A
#
# COMPACT_ATOMS: atom_id res chain seq x y z
N MET A 1 13.90 100.34 18.45
CA MET A 1 14.92 99.41 17.91
C MET A 1 15.73 98.80 19.06
N ARG A 2 15.42 97.56 19.46
CA ARG A 2 16.34 96.60 20.10
C ARG A 2 15.83 95.21 19.71
N GLY A 3 16.60 94.49 18.92
CA GLY A 3 16.26 93.15 18.42
C GLY A 3 16.55 92.08 19.49
N GLY A 4 15.62 91.13 19.62
CA GLY A 4 15.77 89.93 20.45
C GLY A 4 16.65 88.90 19.75
N GLN A 5 17.45 88.19 20.54
CA GLN A 5 18.32 87.10 20.11
C GLN A 5 17.52 85.78 20.00
N ASP A 6 17.57 85.14 18.84
CA ASP A 6 17.03 83.81 18.61
C ASP A 6 17.88 82.73 19.30
N LYS A 7 17.22 81.88 20.09
CA LYS A 7 17.78 80.63 20.60
C LYS A 7 17.72 79.57 19.51
N ALA A 8 18.88 79.11 19.05
CA ALA A 8 18.99 77.95 18.19
C ALA A 8 18.63 76.67 18.97
N THR A 9 17.59 75.96 18.50
CA THR A 9 17.21 74.60 18.92
C THR A 9 18.21 73.57 18.37
N THR A 10 18.78 72.74 19.25
CA THR A 10 19.55 71.55 18.88
C THR A 10 18.65 70.47 18.28
N PRO A 11 19.07 69.75 17.22
CA PRO A 11 18.28 68.66 16.65
C PRO A 11 18.30 67.44 17.58
N GLU A 12 17.12 66.86 17.84
CA GLU A 12 16.98 65.58 18.54
C GLU A 12 17.63 64.44 17.73
N GLU A 13 18.43 63.63 18.41
CA GLU A 13 19.09 62.45 17.87
C GLU A 13 18.04 61.34 17.60
N PRO A 14 18.02 60.69 16.43
CA PRO A 14 17.01 59.66 16.14
C PRO A 14 17.20 58.44 17.04
N ALA A 15 16.12 58.00 17.66
CA ALA A 15 16.10 56.83 18.55
C ALA A 15 16.71 55.59 17.86
N LYS A 16 17.75 55.01 18.50
CA LYS A 16 18.47 53.82 18.03
C LYS A 16 17.55 52.59 18.05
N THR A 17 16.86 52.32 16.95
CA THR A 17 16.03 51.10 16.73
C THR A 17 16.85 49.87 16.30
N GLY A 18 18.18 49.94 16.36
CA GLY A 18 19.12 48.94 15.83
C GLY A 18 19.11 47.53 16.46
N PRO A 19 18.89 47.34 17.78
CA PRO A 19 18.95 46.01 18.40
C PRO A 19 17.70 45.15 18.15
N LEU A 20 16.51 45.73 18.27
CA LEU A 20 15.25 44.97 18.12
C LEU A 20 15.05 44.44 16.68
N LEU A 21 15.43 45.23 15.68
CA LEU A 21 15.25 44.85 14.27
C LEU A 21 16.18 43.71 13.83
N SER A 22 17.39 43.63 14.39
CA SER A 22 18.34 42.55 14.10
C SER A 22 17.95 41.25 14.84
N GLU A 23 17.43 41.35 16.06
CA GLU A 23 16.86 40.22 16.81
C GLU A 23 15.64 39.64 16.11
N ILE A 24 14.70 40.47 15.64
CA ILE A 24 13.51 40.02 14.89
C ILE A 24 13.90 39.30 13.58
N LYS A 25 14.91 39.80 12.86
CA LYS A 25 15.44 39.14 11.65
C LYS A 25 16.06 37.78 11.96
N SER A 26 16.79 37.69 13.07
CA SER A 26 17.44 36.45 13.53
C SER A 26 16.41 35.40 13.95
N ILE A 27 15.35 35.80 14.66
CA ILE A 27 14.22 34.92 15.03
C ILE A 27 13.48 34.43 13.77
N ARG A 28 13.21 35.31 12.80
CA ARG A 28 12.57 34.89 11.53
C ARG A 28 13.43 33.91 10.73
N LEU A 29 14.75 34.12 10.70
CA LEU A 29 15.68 33.20 10.05
C LEU A 29 15.71 31.85 10.77
N LEU A 30 15.74 31.85 12.10
CA LEU A 30 15.69 30.65 12.93
C LEU A 30 14.38 29.87 12.71
N LEU A 31 13.23 30.56 12.68
CA LEU A 31 11.93 29.92 12.40
C LEU A 31 11.88 29.33 10.98
N ARG A 32 12.45 30.01 9.97
CA ARG A 32 12.57 29.45 8.61
C ARG A 32 13.49 28.24 8.57
N LEU A 33 14.63 28.28 9.27
CA LEU A 33 15.55 27.14 9.38
C LEU A 33 14.90 25.95 10.10
N VAL A 34 14.18 26.17 11.19
CA VAL A 34 13.43 25.11 11.89
C VAL A 34 12.33 24.54 10.99
N SER A 35 11.62 25.38 10.23
CA SER A 35 10.61 24.92 9.27
C SER A 35 11.23 24.14 8.11
N LEU A 36 12.39 24.59 7.61
CA LEU A 36 13.14 23.90 6.55
C LEU A 36 13.74 22.58 7.07
N LEU A 37 14.27 22.54 8.28
CA LEU A 37 14.77 21.32 8.91
C LEU A 37 13.65 20.33 9.18
N ARG A 38 12.46 20.79 9.59
CA ARG A 38 11.25 19.94 9.69
C ARG A 38 10.82 19.42 8.33
N LEU A 39 10.87 20.24 7.29
CA LEU A 39 10.55 19.84 5.92
C LEU A 39 11.58 18.84 5.37
N LEU A 40 12.88 19.07 5.61
CA LEU A 40 13.95 18.15 5.21
C LEU A 40 13.89 16.83 5.99
N ALA A 41 13.54 16.87 7.28
CA ALA A 41 13.31 15.68 8.08
C ALA A 41 12.05 14.90 7.63
N SER A 42 10.99 15.60 7.17
CA SER A 42 9.82 14.95 6.57
C SER A 42 10.06 14.43 5.14
N MET A 43 11.23 14.71 4.55
CA MET A 43 11.63 14.21 3.22
C MET A 43 12.60 13.03 3.30
N ALA A 44 13.08 12.66 4.49
CA ALA A 44 13.93 11.50 4.67
C ALA A 44 13.09 10.22 4.64
N PRO A 45 13.55 9.14 3.96
CA PRO A 45 12.86 7.87 3.98
C PRO A 45 12.67 7.36 5.41
N THR A 46 11.49 6.83 5.71
CA THR A 46 11.17 6.25 7.02
C THR A 46 11.43 4.75 6.99
N THR A 47 12.10 4.23 8.01
CA THR A 47 12.36 2.78 8.13
C THR A 47 11.54 2.18 9.26
N ILE A 48 10.81 1.11 8.97
CA ILE A 48 10.04 0.31 9.94
C ILE A 48 10.50 -1.13 9.93
N VAL A 49 10.22 -1.87 11.00
CA VAL A 49 10.47 -3.31 11.09
C VAL A 49 9.16 -4.03 11.39
N VAL A 50 8.79 -4.98 10.55
CA VAL A 50 7.58 -5.81 10.65
C VAL A 50 7.94 -7.29 10.61
N ASP A 51 7.07 -8.14 11.14
CA ASP A 51 7.27 -9.59 11.12
C ASP A 51 6.70 -10.21 9.82
N ALA A 52 5.70 -9.57 9.19
CA ALA A 52 5.19 -9.96 7.87
C ALA A 52 4.63 -8.79 7.04
N ILE A 53 4.58 -8.96 5.72
CA ILE A 53 3.90 -8.07 4.77
C ILE A 53 2.68 -8.78 4.19
N LEU A 54 1.50 -8.16 4.27
CA LEU A 54 0.25 -8.67 3.73
C LEU A 54 -0.14 -7.80 2.53
N PHE A 55 0.06 -8.32 1.32
CA PHE A 55 -0.24 -7.57 0.11
C PHE A 55 -1.70 -7.77 -0.29
N ASP A 56 -2.42 -6.69 -0.60
CA ASP A 56 -3.51 -6.79 -1.56
C ASP A 56 -2.99 -7.19 -2.96
N MET A 57 -3.88 -7.56 -3.88
CA MET A 57 -3.53 -8.03 -5.23
C MET A 57 -3.90 -7.04 -6.33
N ASP A 58 -5.19 -6.82 -6.58
CA ASP A 58 -5.72 -6.01 -7.68
C ASP A 58 -5.55 -4.52 -7.40
N GLY A 59 -4.77 -3.83 -8.22
CA GLY A 59 -4.36 -2.45 -7.98
C GLY A 59 -3.13 -2.35 -7.08
N THR A 60 -2.73 -3.39 -6.35
CA THR A 60 -1.53 -3.35 -5.49
C THR A 60 -0.32 -4.07 -6.10
N LEU A 61 -0.48 -5.32 -6.50
CA LEU A 61 0.57 -6.14 -7.14
C LEU A 61 0.41 -6.18 -8.67
N ILE A 62 -0.84 -6.17 -9.14
CA ILE A 62 -1.18 -6.24 -10.55
C ILE A 62 -2.14 -5.11 -10.90
N ASP A 63 -2.08 -4.63 -12.14
CA ASP A 63 -3.09 -3.76 -12.72
C ASP A 63 -4.10 -4.62 -13.47
N SER A 64 -5.28 -4.80 -12.88
CA SER A 64 -6.44 -5.45 -13.49
C SER A 64 -7.54 -4.45 -13.90
N THR A 65 -7.27 -3.15 -13.77
CA THR A 65 -8.22 -2.05 -14.01
C THR A 65 -8.89 -2.13 -15.38
N PRO A 66 -8.17 -2.39 -16.50
CA PRO A 66 -8.82 -2.47 -17.81
C PRO A 66 -9.90 -3.57 -17.88
N GLY A 67 -9.62 -4.73 -17.27
CA GLY A 67 -10.56 -5.84 -17.19
C GLY A 67 -11.75 -5.53 -16.28
N LEU A 68 -11.49 -4.94 -15.11
CA LEU A 68 -12.52 -4.53 -14.15
C LEU A 68 -13.49 -3.50 -14.74
N VAL A 69 -12.96 -2.46 -15.38
CA VAL A 69 -13.78 -1.41 -16.02
C VAL A 69 -14.67 -2.01 -17.11
N LYS A 70 -14.13 -2.93 -17.91
CA LYS A 70 -14.89 -3.61 -18.96
C LYS A 70 -16.00 -4.48 -18.36
N ALA A 71 -15.67 -5.32 -17.38
CA ALA A 71 -16.62 -6.20 -16.67
C ALA A 71 -17.76 -5.40 -16.06
N TRP A 72 -17.45 -4.34 -15.30
CA TRP A 72 -18.49 -3.47 -14.73
C TRP A 72 -19.29 -2.73 -15.79
N THR A 73 -18.70 -2.31 -16.91
CA THR A 73 -19.46 -1.71 -18.02
C THR A 73 -20.49 -2.68 -18.59
N THR A 74 -20.10 -3.93 -18.81
CA THR A 74 -21.00 -5.00 -19.26
C THR A 74 -22.14 -5.21 -18.26
N PHE A 75 -21.82 -5.33 -16.98
CA PHE A 75 -22.81 -5.55 -15.92
C PHE A 75 -23.74 -4.35 -15.72
N CYS A 76 -23.25 -3.11 -15.87
CA CYS A 76 -24.09 -1.93 -15.81
C CYS A 76 -25.15 -1.93 -16.92
N ASN A 77 -24.80 -2.41 -18.12
CA ASN A 77 -25.78 -2.56 -19.20
C ASN A 77 -26.76 -3.71 -18.93
N ASP A 78 -26.24 -4.89 -18.54
CA ASP A 78 -27.06 -6.10 -18.34
C ASP A 78 -28.07 -5.94 -17.20
N TYR A 79 -27.64 -5.30 -16.10
CA TYR A 79 -28.44 -5.11 -14.88
C TYR A 79 -29.02 -3.70 -14.76
N GLN A 80 -28.84 -2.85 -15.78
CA GLN A 80 -29.32 -1.45 -15.79
C GLN A 80 -28.87 -0.67 -14.57
N LEU A 81 -27.59 -0.82 -14.22
CA LEU A 81 -26.95 -0.07 -13.15
C LEU A 81 -26.63 1.35 -13.64
N GLY A 82 -26.25 2.21 -12.70
CA GLY A 82 -25.84 3.59 -13.00
C GLY A 82 -24.55 3.68 -13.83
N ASP A 83 -23.88 4.83 -13.73
CA ASP A 83 -22.63 5.06 -14.43
C ASP A 83 -21.53 4.04 -14.05
N PRO A 84 -20.91 3.33 -15.02
CA PRO A 84 -19.89 2.32 -14.73
C PRO A 84 -18.70 2.85 -13.94
N ALA A 85 -18.26 4.09 -14.18
CA ALA A 85 -17.13 4.66 -13.44
C ALA A 85 -17.47 4.83 -11.95
N THR A 86 -18.71 5.23 -11.64
CA THR A 86 -19.23 5.30 -10.28
C THR A 86 -19.26 3.92 -9.62
N VAL A 87 -19.79 2.90 -10.30
CA VAL A 87 -19.85 1.53 -9.75
C VAL A 87 -18.46 0.96 -9.50
N VAL A 88 -17.52 1.12 -10.45
CA VAL A 88 -16.12 0.70 -10.27
C VAL A 88 -15.52 1.35 -9.03
N HIS A 89 -15.72 2.66 -8.85
CA HIS A 89 -15.19 3.39 -7.70
C HIS A 89 -15.79 2.90 -6.36
N GLU A 90 -17.11 2.67 -6.30
CA GLU A 90 -17.80 2.27 -5.06
C GLU A 90 -17.59 0.79 -4.69
N THR A 91 -17.25 -0.05 -5.66
CA THR A 91 -17.02 -1.49 -5.47
C THR A 91 -15.55 -1.83 -5.26
N HIS A 92 -14.64 -0.87 -5.40
CA HIS A 92 -13.20 -1.08 -5.36
C HIS A 92 -12.71 -1.73 -4.06
N GLY A 93 -11.90 -2.78 -4.20
CA GLY A 93 -11.36 -3.59 -3.10
C GLY A 93 -12.38 -4.45 -2.34
N ARG A 94 -13.68 -4.44 -2.70
CA ARG A 94 -14.72 -5.25 -2.04
C ARG A 94 -14.86 -6.61 -2.72
N ARG A 95 -15.38 -7.61 -1.99
CA ARG A 95 -15.64 -8.94 -2.58
C ARG A 95 -16.70 -8.83 -3.66
N LEU A 96 -16.44 -9.45 -4.81
CA LEU A 96 -17.37 -9.45 -5.94
C LEU A 96 -18.73 -10.09 -5.56
N TYR A 97 -18.71 -11.11 -4.71
CA TYR A 97 -19.92 -11.70 -4.16
C TYR A 97 -20.85 -10.67 -3.49
N ASP A 98 -20.27 -9.81 -2.63
CA ASP A 98 -21.04 -8.81 -1.89
C ASP A 98 -21.56 -7.72 -2.84
N THR A 99 -20.74 -7.27 -3.79
CA THR A 99 -21.09 -6.19 -4.71
C THR A 99 -22.12 -6.61 -5.76
N LEU A 100 -22.06 -7.84 -6.28
CA LEU A 100 -23.09 -8.37 -7.18
C LEU A 100 -24.42 -8.60 -6.45
N LYS A 101 -24.42 -9.06 -5.19
CA LYS A 101 -25.65 -9.11 -4.39
C LYS A 101 -26.27 -7.74 -4.19
N GLU A 102 -25.46 -6.76 -3.86
CA GLU A 102 -25.91 -5.40 -3.58
C GLU A 102 -26.42 -4.68 -4.83
N TYR A 103 -25.60 -4.60 -5.89
CA TYR A 103 -25.90 -3.80 -7.08
C TYR A 103 -26.79 -4.54 -8.07
N CYS A 104 -26.56 -5.84 -8.29
CA CYS A 104 -27.32 -6.63 -9.27
C CYS A 104 -28.53 -7.33 -8.66
N HIS A 105 -28.74 -7.23 -7.34
CA HIS A 105 -29.85 -7.84 -6.59
C HIS A 105 -30.02 -9.35 -6.83
N ILE A 106 -28.90 -10.06 -7.00
CA ILE A 106 -28.88 -11.50 -7.29
C ILE A 106 -28.96 -12.28 -5.97
N ASN A 107 -30.16 -12.77 -5.64
CA ASN A 107 -30.39 -13.57 -4.43
C ASN A 107 -30.27 -15.09 -4.66
N ASP A 108 -30.31 -15.53 -5.92
CA ASP A 108 -30.11 -16.92 -6.28
C ASP A 108 -28.62 -17.25 -6.29
N GLU A 109 -28.18 -18.15 -5.41
CA GLU A 109 -26.75 -18.48 -5.24
C GLU A 109 -26.13 -19.11 -6.50
N SER A 110 -26.91 -19.87 -7.28
CA SER A 110 -26.39 -20.50 -8.51
C SER A 110 -26.16 -19.46 -9.59
N LYS A 111 -27.09 -18.53 -9.76
CA LYS A 111 -26.94 -17.39 -10.66
C LYS A 111 -25.80 -16.47 -10.21
N LEU A 112 -25.70 -16.20 -8.91
CA LEU A 112 -24.63 -15.35 -8.38
C LEU A 112 -23.25 -15.95 -8.68
N GLN A 113 -23.07 -17.25 -8.45
CA GLN A 113 -21.81 -17.91 -8.78
C GLN A 113 -21.51 -17.82 -10.29
N ALA A 114 -22.50 -18.06 -11.15
CA ALA A 114 -22.30 -17.96 -12.60
C ALA A 114 -21.91 -16.55 -13.05
N GLU A 115 -22.45 -15.51 -12.41
CA GLU A 115 -22.12 -14.12 -12.70
C GLU A 115 -20.75 -13.71 -12.14
N ILE A 116 -20.35 -14.24 -10.98
CA ILE A 116 -18.96 -14.11 -10.48
C ILE A 116 -17.99 -14.69 -11.50
N ASP A 117 -18.24 -15.92 -11.96
CA ASP A 117 -17.37 -16.59 -12.92
C ASP A 117 -17.31 -15.81 -14.25
N ARG A 118 -18.44 -15.31 -14.74
CA ARG A 118 -18.51 -14.50 -15.96
C ARG A 118 -17.74 -13.19 -15.82
N PHE A 119 -17.90 -12.50 -14.70
CA PHE A 119 -17.23 -11.24 -14.43
C PHE A 119 -15.72 -11.44 -14.35
N GLU A 120 -15.25 -12.38 -13.54
CA GLU A 120 -13.83 -12.65 -13.34
C GLU A 120 -13.15 -13.16 -14.62
N GLU A 121 -13.86 -13.90 -15.47
CA GLU A 121 -13.38 -14.30 -16.79
C GLU A 121 -13.18 -13.07 -17.70
N GLU A 122 -14.08 -12.09 -17.66
CA GLU A 122 -13.89 -10.83 -18.39
C GLU A 122 -12.68 -10.05 -17.85
N VAL A 123 -12.51 -9.99 -16.52
CA VAL A 123 -11.35 -9.31 -15.91
C VAL A 123 -10.04 -9.96 -16.34
N ILE A 124 -9.95 -11.30 -16.29
CA ILE A 124 -8.78 -12.03 -16.76
C ILE A 124 -8.52 -11.75 -18.24
N ASN A 125 -9.55 -11.77 -19.09
CA ASN A 125 -9.42 -11.50 -20.51
C ASN A 125 -9.03 -10.06 -20.83
N GLY A 126 -9.22 -9.13 -19.88
CA GLY A 126 -8.65 -7.79 -19.91
C GLY A 126 -7.11 -7.74 -19.85
N GLY A 127 -6.46 -8.84 -19.45
CA GLY A 127 -5.01 -8.99 -19.49
C GLY A 127 -4.30 -8.24 -18.36
N PRO A 128 -4.40 -8.71 -17.10
CA PRO A 128 -3.73 -8.05 -15.99
C PRO A 128 -2.21 -8.04 -16.19
N ILE A 129 -1.57 -6.93 -15.79
CA ILE A 129 -0.13 -6.75 -15.89
C ILE A 129 0.48 -6.48 -14.52
N VAL A 130 1.77 -6.75 -14.36
CA VAL A 130 2.48 -6.43 -13.11
C VAL A 130 2.66 -4.91 -12.94
N LEU A 131 2.41 -4.41 -11.73
CA LEU A 131 2.57 -2.98 -11.42
C LEU A 131 4.06 -2.60 -11.23
N PRO A 132 4.41 -1.31 -11.43
CA PRO A 132 5.78 -0.83 -11.22
C PRO A 132 6.35 -1.18 -9.83
N GLY A 133 7.57 -1.71 -9.80
CA GLY A 133 8.29 -2.08 -8.57
C GLY A 133 7.99 -3.47 -8.02
N VAL A 134 6.87 -4.09 -8.39
CA VAL A 134 6.42 -5.37 -7.83
C VAL A 134 7.40 -6.50 -8.14
N SER A 135 7.85 -6.66 -9.39
CA SER A 135 8.79 -7.73 -9.76
C SER A 135 10.10 -7.64 -8.98
N ALA A 136 10.61 -6.42 -8.75
CA ALA A 136 11.83 -6.20 -7.98
C ALA A 136 11.61 -6.56 -6.51
N LEU A 137 10.50 -6.11 -5.91
CA LEU A 137 10.12 -6.41 -4.54
C LEU A 137 9.97 -7.92 -4.31
N VAL A 138 9.15 -8.59 -5.12
CA VAL A 138 8.88 -10.03 -5.00
C VAL A 138 10.16 -10.85 -5.19
N SER A 139 10.97 -10.54 -6.22
CA SER A 139 12.25 -11.22 -6.44
C SER A 139 13.14 -11.14 -5.21
N ALA A 140 13.10 -10.00 -4.53
CA ALA A 140 14.01 -9.73 -3.46
C ALA A 140 13.51 -10.32 -2.11
N LEU A 141 12.19 -10.37 -1.88
CA LEU A 141 11.56 -11.19 -0.84
C LEU A 141 11.92 -12.69 -0.98
N LEU A 142 11.97 -13.21 -2.21
CA LEU A 142 12.33 -14.61 -2.48
C LEU A 142 13.83 -14.89 -2.33
N SER A 143 14.68 -13.97 -2.80
CA SER A 143 16.14 -14.14 -2.82
C SER A 143 16.80 -14.19 -1.44
N GLN A 144 16.12 -13.67 -0.41
CA GLN A 144 16.63 -13.60 0.96
C GLN A 144 16.14 -14.74 1.85
N ALA A 145 15.09 -15.47 1.44
CA ALA A 145 14.63 -16.68 2.13
C ALA A 145 15.52 -17.93 1.88
N GLY A 146 16.62 -17.80 1.13
CA GLY A 146 17.47 -18.93 0.74
C GLY A 146 16.80 -19.89 -0.26
N MET A 147 15.72 -19.46 -0.91
CA MET A 147 14.82 -20.33 -1.68
C MET A 147 15.13 -20.33 -3.18
N ARG A 148 15.10 -21.54 -3.78
CA ARG A 148 15.04 -21.72 -5.24
C ARG A 148 13.58 -21.66 -5.70
N PHE A 149 13.38 -21.11 -6.89
CA PHE A 149 12.10 -21.05 -7.61
C PHE A 149 11.47 -22.45 -7.72
N SER A 150 10.21 -22.61 -7.30
CA SER A 150 9.40 -23.77 -7.69
C SER A 150 8.42 -23.30 -8.75
N PRO A 151 8.51 -23.79 -10.00
CA PRO A 151 7.56 -23.46 -11.05
C PRO A 151 6.13 -23.82 -10.65
N TRP A 152 5.15 -23.08 -11.19
CA TRP A 152 3.71 -23.31 -11.01
C TRP A 152 3.30 -24.79 -11.18
N ASN A 153 3.98 -25.51 -12.06
CA ASN A 153 3.76 -26.94 -12.35
C ASN A 153 4.16 -27.93 -11.25
N SER A 154 4.59 -27.47 -10.07
CA SER A 154 5.02 -28.34 -8.96
C SER A 154 3.97 -28.51 -7.87
N ILE A 155 2.83 -27.80 -7.95
CA ILE A 155 1.73 -27.98 -7.00
C ILE A 155 0.93 -29.19 -7.48
N ASP A 156 1.41 -30.37 -7.13
CA ASP A 156 0.64 -31.60 -7.24
C ASP A 156 -0.56 -31.49 -6.27
N SER A 157 -1.76 -31.45 -6.84
CA SER A 157 -3.07 -31.46 -6.15
C SER A 157 -3.25 -32.65 -5.20
N SER A 158 -2.35 -33.63 -5.23
CA SER A 158 -2.34 -34.83 -4.40
C SER A 158 -1.13 -34.95 -3.46
N SER A 159 -0.23 -33.96 -3.43
CA SER A 159 0.88 -33.98 -2.48
C SER A 159 0.42 -33.56 -1.10
N HIS A 160 0.35 -34.57 -0.22
CA HIS A 160 0.15 -34.44 1.22
C HIS A 160 0.82 -33.18 1.76
N HIS A 161 0.08 -32.39 2.53
CA HIS A 161 0.62 -31.36 3.42
C HIS A 161 1.85 -31.92 4.12
N THR A 162 3.05 -31.65 3.58
CA THR A 162 4.27 -31.80 4.36
C THR A 162 4.04 -30.85 5.52
N GLN A 163 3.88 -31.40 6.71
CA GLN A 163 3.74 -30.63 7.93
C GLN A 163 5.09 -29.95 8.15
N LEU A 164 5.25 -28.79 7.51
CA LEU A 164 6.44 -27.97 7.63
C LEU A 164 6.49 -27.44 9.06
N SER A 165 7.63 -27.65 9.70
CA SER A 165 7.91 -27.26 11.09
C SER A 165 7.40 -25.85 11.40
N SER A 166 6.65 -25.74 12.49
CA SER A 166 5.98 -24.55 13.03
C SER A 166 6.90 -23.37 13.42
N GLU A 167 8.16 -23.37 13.00
CA GLU A 167 9.20 -22.49 13.55
C GLU A 167 9.68 -21.39 12.59
N THR A 168 9.23 -21.35 11.33
CA THR A 168 9.59 -20.26 10.41
C THR A 168 8.37 -19.43 10.03
N ALA A 169 8.26 -18.23 10.61
CA ALA A 169 7.29 -17.23 10.18
C ALA A 169 7.53 -16.92 8.69
N PHE A 170 6.46 -16.94 7.90
CA PHE A 170 6.54 -16.59 6.49
C PHE A 170 6.40 -15.07 6.37
N GLY A 171 7.42 -14.43 5.81
CA GLY A 171 7.48 -12.97 5.83
C GLY A 171 6.46 -12.27 4.95
N TRP A 172 5.71 -12.98 4.10
CA TRP A 172 4.65 -12.34 3.33
C TRP A 172 3.57 -13.31 2.84
N THR A 173 2.39 -12.75 2.57
CA THR A 173 1.25 -13.41 1.93
C THR A 173 0.46 -12.41 1.08
N ILE A 174 -0.53 -12.91 0.34
CA ILE A 174 -1.48 -12.11 -0.44
C ILE A 174 -2.86 -12.26 0.19
N VAL A 175 -3.59 -11.15 0.32
CA VAL A 175 -4.93 -11.04 0.89
C VAL A 175 -5.82 -10.25 -0.07
N THR A 176 -6.61 -10.96 -0.88
CA THR A 176 -7.42 -10.38 -1.96
C THR A 176 -8.91 -10.58 -1.74
N SER A 177 -9.71 -9.66 -2.27
CA SER A 177 -11.17 -9.79 -2.39
C SER A 177 -11.61 -10.59 -3.61
N ALA A 178 -10.67 -11.08 -4.43
CA ALA A 178 -10.95 -11.96 -5.56
C ALA A 178 -11.09 -13.43 -5.13
N THR A 179 -11.77 -14.23 -5.95
CA THR A 179 -12.01 -15.64 -5.66
C THR A 179 -10.76 -16.51 -5.82
N ARG A 180 -10.83 -17.74 -5.30
CA ARG A 180 -9.86 -18.82 -5.54
C ARG A 180 -9.77 -19.24 -7.01
N ASN A 181 -10.79 -18.96 -7.82
CA ASN A 181 -10.77 -19.23 -9.25
C ASN A 181 -9.93 -18.18 -9.99
N TYR A 182 -10.14 -16.88 -9.68
CA TYR A 182 -9.46 -15.77 -10.35
C TYR A 182 -8.01 -15.57 -9.89
N ALA A 183 -7.78 -15.49 -8.58
CA ALA A 183 -6.52 -14.95 -8.05
C ALA A 183 -5.27 -15.72 -8.51
N PRO A 184 -5.23 -17.07 -8.48
CA PRO A 184 -4.09 -17.81 -9.00
C PRO A 184 -3.85 -17.55 -10.50
N ARG A 185 -4.90 -17.50 -11.32
CA ARG A 185 -4.81 -17.26 -12.77
C ARG A 185 -4.23 -15.88 -13.09
N ALA A 186 -4.63 -14.86 -12.33
CA ALA A 186 -4.12 -13.50 -12.48
C ALA A 186 -2.63 -13.43 -12.11
N LEU A 187 -2.24 -14.03 -10.97
CA LEU A 187 -0.86 -14.09 -10.52
C LEU A 187 0.05 -14.83 -11.51
N GLU A 188 -0.43 -15.96 -12.07
CA GLU A 188 0.29 -16.72 -13.10
C GLU A 188 0.57 -15.88 -14.34
N ARG A 189 -0.45 -15.18 -14.87
CA ARG A 189 -0.30 -14.29 -16.03
C ARG A 189 0.73 -13.18 -15.79
N CYS A 190 0.80 -12.67 -14.56
CA CYS A 190 1.76 -11.63 -14.18
C CYS A 190 3.12 -12.19 -13.72
N SER A 191 3.34 -13.51 -13.80
CA SER A 191 4.56 -14.18 -13.32
C SER A 191 4.88 -13.89 -11.84
N ILE A 192 3.85 -13.68 -11.02
CA ILE A 192 3.99 -13.51 -9.57
C ILE A 192 3.85 -14.89 -8.91
N PRO A 193 4.88 -15.39 -8.21
CA PRO A 193 4.81 -16.68 -7.53
C PRO A 193 3.89 -16.63 -6.32
N LEU A 194 3.32 -17.79 -5.99
CA LEU A 194 2.51 -17.93 -4.78
C LEU A 194 3.39 -17.82 -3.52
N PRO A 195 2.96 -17.04 -2.51
CA PRO A 195 3.63 -17.02 -1.22
C PRO A 195 3.59 -18.40 -0.56
N ARG A 196 4.65 -18.76 0.16
CA ARG A 196 4.70 -20.03 0.91
C ARG A 196 3.69 -20.09 2.06
N ALA A 197 3.31 -18.94 2.61
CA ALA A 197 2.20 -18.83 3.57
C ALA A 197 0.83 -19.20 2.95
N GLY A 198 0.77 -19.35 1.63
CA GLY A 198 -0.47 -19.40 0.86
C GLY A 198 -1.01 -18.00 0.59
N ILE A 199 -2.25 -17.96 0.08
CA ILE A 199 -3.02 -16.74 -0.17
C ILE A 199 -4.36 -16.81 0.59
N VAL A 200 -4.91 -15.65 0.93
CA VAL A 200 -6.29 -15.47 1.39
C VAL A 200 -7.11 -14.90 0.24
N CYS A 201 -8.13 -15.64 -0.19
CA CYS A 201 -9.12 -15.22 -1.18
C CYS A 201 -10.44 -14.85 -0.50
N SER A 202 -11.38 -14.32 -1.27
CA SER A 202 -12.73 -13.97 -0.78
C SER A 202 -13.49 -15.17 -0.18
N ASP A 203 -13.25 -16.36 -0.73
CA ASP A 203 -13.86 -17.63 -0.28
C ASP A 203 -13.39 -18.06 1.11
N ASP A 204 -12.24 -17.56 1.59
CA ASP A 204 -11.63 -18.00 2.84
C ASP A 204 -12.20 -17.30 4.08
N VAL A 205 -13.05 -16.30 3.88
CA VAL A 205 -13.57 -15.44 4.94
C VAL A 205 -15.06 -15.24 4.81
N SER A 206 -15.77 -15.17 5.94
CA SER A 206 -17.19 -14.87 5.96
C SER A 206 -17.49 -13.39 5.67
N GLN A 207 -16.57 -12.49 6.05
CA GLN A 207 -16.71 -11.04 5.91
C GLN A 207 -15.55 -10.47 5.08
N GLY A 208 -15.87 -9.75 4.02
CA GLY A 208 -14.90 -9.09 3.14
C GLY A 208 -14.46 -7.72 3.64
N LYS A 209 -13.48 -7.12 2.95
CA LYS A 209 -13.07 -5.72 3.17
C LYS A 209 -14.32 -4.81 3.06
N PRO A 210 -14.57 -3.88 4.00
CA PRO A 210 -13.65 -3.31 4.99
C PRO A 210 -13.58 -4.02 6.35
N HIS A 211 -14.22 -5.18 6.52
CA HIS A 211 -14.08 -5.95 7.75
C HIS A 211 -12.64 -6.46 7.92
N PRO A 212 -12.07 -6.54 9.14
CA PRO A 212 -10.67 -6.94 9.35
C PRO A 212 -10.37 -8.43 9.09
N ALA A 213 -11.40 -9.27 8.95
CA ALA A 213 -11.25 -10.73 8.80
C ALA A 213 -10.23 -11.19 7.73
N PRO A 214 -10.16 -10.61 6.52
CA PRO A 214 -9.17 -10.99 5.52
C PRO A 214 -7.73 -10.82 6.02
N TYR A 215 -7.41 -9.69 6.65
CA TYR A 215 -6.05 -9.43 7.13
C TYR A 215 -5.71 -10.18 8.42
N LEU A 216 -6.69 -10.45 9.27
CA LEU A 216 -6.51 -11.37 10.40
C LEU A 216 -6.16 -12.79 9.90
N ALA A 217 -6.84 -13.26 8.85
CA ALA A 217 -6.52 -14.55 8.22
C ALA A 217 -5.13 -14.54 7.56
N GLY A 218 -4.74 -13.43 6.92
CA GLY A 218 -3.41 -13.25 6.34
C GLY A 218 -2.30 -13.31 7.39
N ALA A 219 -2.45 -12.57 8.49
CA ALA A 219 -1.51 -12.61 9.61
C ALA A 219 -1.41 -14.03 10.22
N SER A 220 -2.55 -14.72 10.37
CA SER A 220 -2.59 -16.11 10.83
C SER A 220 -1.86 -17.08 9.90
N LYS A 221 -1.93 -16.91 8.57
CA LYS A 221 -1.16 -17.71 7.60
C LYS A 221 0.35 -17.51 7.72
N CYS A 222 0.76 -16.30 8.08
CA CYS A 222 2.17 -15.96 8.34
C CYS A 222 2.64 -16.39 9.73
N GLY A 223 1.73 -16.78 10.64
CA GLY A 223 2.05 -17.17 12.01
C GLY A 223 2.42 -16.00 12.93
N VAL A 224 1.93 -14.78 12.63
CA VAL A 224 2.28 -13.55 13.34
C VAL A 224 1.05 -12.80 13.84
N ASP A 225 1.25 -11.95 14.84
CA ASP A 225 0.21 -11.01 15.30
C ASP A 225 -0.01 -9.90 14.26
N PRO A 226 -1.25 -9.53 13.92
CA PRO A 226 -1.52 -8.50 12.91
C PRO A 226 -0.93 -7.12 13.25
N SER A 227 -0.72 -6.79 14.53
CA SER A 227 -0.04 -5.55 14.95
C SER A 227 1.44 -5.47 14.56
N LYS A 228 2.01 -6.60 14.14
CA LYS A 228 3.37 -6.69 13.63
C LYS A 228 3.43 -6.81 12.10
N CYS A 229 2.31 -6.62 11.42
CA CYS A 229 2.22 -6.69 9.96
C CYS A 229 2.24 -5.30 9.32
N LEU A 230 2.75 -5.25 8.09
CA LEU A 230 2.48 -4.18 7.14
C LEU A 230 1.46 -4.67 6.10
N VAL A 231 0.28 -4.05 6.06
CA VAL A 231 -0.66 -4.20 4.95
C VAL A 231 -0.28 -3.23 3.84
N VAL A 232 -0.20 -3.72 2.60
CA VAL A 232 0.00 -2.88 1.41
C VAL A 232 -1.29 -2.90 0.61
N GLU A 233 -1.86 -1.73 0.33
CA GLU A 233 -3.23 -1.60 -0.17
C GLU A 233 -3.42 -0.38 -1.07
N ASP A 234 -4.32 -0.47 -2.04
CA ASP A 234 -4.66 0.61 -2.96
C ASP A 234 -6.12 1.10 -2.77
N ALA A 235 -6.97 0.33 -2.10
CA ALA A 235 -8.40 0.59 -1.94
C ALA A 235 -8.74 1.11 -0.53
N ILE A 236 -9.68 2.06 -0.45
CA ILE A 236 -10.16 2.59 0.84
C ILE A 236 -10.72 1.49 1.75
N SER A 237 -11.49 0.56 1.17
CA SER A 237 -12.06 -0.58 1.89
C SER A 237 -10.98 -1.47 2.50
N GLY A 238 -9.91 -1.73 1.75
CA GLY A 238 -8.78 -2.51 2.21
C GLY A 238 -7.90 -1.81 3.25
N MET A 239 -7.64 -0.53 3.07
CA MET A 239 -6.96 0.29 4.09
C MET A 239 -7.71 0.26 5.43
N GLN A 240 -9.04 0.39 5.39
CA GLN A 240 -9.89 0.28 6.58
C GLN A 240 -9.81 -1.11 7.22
N ALA A 241 -9.84 -2.18 6.41
CA ALA A 241 -9.71 -3.55 6.91
C ALA A 241 -8.35 -3.80 7.57
N GLY A 242 -7.25 -3.33 6.96
CA GLY A 242 -5.90 -3.47 7.51
C GLY A 242 -5.75 -2.73 8.83
N ALA A 243 -6.21 -1.48 8.90
CA ALA A 243 -6.20 -0.69 10.12
C ALA A 243 -7.08 -1.31 11.22
N ALA A 244 -8.28 -1.80 10.88
CA ALA A 244 -9.17 -2.48 11.81
C ALA A 244 -8.61 -3.81 12.34
N ALA A 245 -7.73 -4.47 11.58
CA ALA A 245 -7.01 -5.65 12.03
C ALA A 245 -5.85 -5.32 12.99
N GLY A 246 -5.49 -4.03 13.12
CA GLY A 246 -4.41 -3.54 13.98
C GLY A 246 -3.05 -3.43 13.28
N ALA A 247 -2.98 -3.67 11.97
CA ALA A 247 -1.73 -3.60 11.20
C ALA A 247 -1.32 -2.15 10.86
N LEU A 248 -0.04 -1.95 10.57
CA LEU A 248 0.38 -0.76 9.82
C LEU A 248 -0.15 -0.86 8.38
N VAL A 249 -0.54 0.27 7.80
CA VAL A 249 -1.07 0.31 6.42
C VAL A 249 -0.21 1.23 5.56
N LEU A 250 0.38 0.68 4.50
CA LEU A 250 1.02 1.41 3.42
C LEU A 250 0.03 1.49 2.25
N ALA A 251 -0.49 2.68 2.00
CA ALA A 251 -1.35 2.94 0.87
C ALA A 251 -0.52 3.22 -0.41
N VAL A 252 -0.86 2.56 -1.52
CA VAL A 252 -0.32 2.84 -2.86
C VAL A 252 -1.37 3.59 -3.69
N CYS A 253 -0.95 4.59 -4.46
CA CYS A 253 -1.85 5.49 -5.20
C CYS A 253 -2.13 5.03 -6.64
N THR A 254 -2.16 3.72 -6.85
CA THR A 254 -2.26 3.06 -8.16
C THR A 254 -3.69 3.11 -8.72
N SER A 255 -4.70 2.76 -7.92
CA SER A 255 -6.11 2.89 -8.32
C SER A 255 -6.82 4.04 -7.61
N THR A 256 -6.51 4.30 -6.34
CA THR A 256 -7.10 5.40 -5.57
C THR A 256 -6.16 6.61 -5.52
N PRO A 257 -6.57 7.80 -6.01
CA PRO A 257 -5.72 8.98 -5.94
C PRO A 257 -5.38 9.39 -4.50
N ARG A 258 -4.14 9.89 -4.28
CA ARG A 258 -3.65 10.34 -2.96
C ARG A 258 -4.63 11.26 -2.23
N ASN A 259 -5.24 12.22 -2.92
CA ASN A 259 -6.19 13.16 -2.31
C ASN A 259 -7.46 12.46 -1.81
N THR A 260 -7.95 11.46 -2.54
CA THR A 260 -9.08 10.62 -2.12
C THR A 260 -8.70 9.81 -0.89
N ILE A 261 -7.51 9.22 -0.86
CA ILE A 261 -7.00 8.48 0.32
C ILE A 261 -6.99 9.37 1.56
N ILE A 262 -6.42 10.57 1.47
CA ILE A 262 -6.29 11.51 2.60
C ILE A 262 -7.67 11.97 3.12
N THR A 263 -8.64 12.17 2.23
CA THR A 263 -9.97 12.69 2.58
C THR A 263 -10.99 11.60 2.94
N SER A 264 -10.72 10.33 2.60
CA SER A 264 -11.61 9.18 2.86
C SER A 264 -11.84 8.84 4.34
N GLY A 265 -10.96 9.30 5.22
CA GLY A 265 -10.94 8.88 6.63
C GLY A 265 -10.30 7.51 6.91
N ALA A 266 -9.80 6.79 5.88
CA ALA A 266 -9.12 5.50 6.06
C ALA A 266 -7.80 5.60 6.85
N LYS A 267 -7.17 6.78 6.89
CA LYS A 267 -5.98 7.11 7.70
C LYS A 267 -4.88 6.02 7.65
N PRO A 268 -4.37 5.66 6.45
CA PRO A 268 -3.23 4.74 6.37
C PRO A 268 -2.01 5.32 7.10
N SER A 269 -1.12 4.44 7.55
CA SER A 269 0.11 4.81 8.25
C SER A 269 1.09 5.55 7.35
N TYR A 270 1.12 5.20 6.07
CA TYR A 270 2.00 5.76 5.04
C TYR A 270 1.26 5.84 3.71
N VAL A 271 1.62 6.78 2.85
CA VAL A 271 1.05 6.89 1.49
C VAL A 271 2.16 7.11 0.46
N VAL A 272 2.20 6.26 -0.55
CA VAL A 272 3.20 6.28 -1.62
C VAL A 272 2.54 6.22 -3.00
N THR A 273 3.26 6.68 -4.02
CA THR A 273 2.73 6.69 -5.39
C THR A 273 2.54 5.27 -5.91
N ASP A 274 3.58 4.43 -5.80
CA ASP A 274 3.59 3.03 -6.20
C ASP A 274 4.71 2.28 -5.42
N LEU A 275 4.97 1.03 -5.78
CA LEU A 275 6.01 0.20 -5.15
C LEU A 275 7.40 0.37 -5.80
N SER A 276 7.55 1.21 -6.83
CA SER A 276 8.82 1.40 -7.55
C SER A 276 9.88 2.12 -6.72
N LYS A 277 9.47 2.93 -5.75
CA LYS A 277 10.36 3.75 -4.89
C LYS A 277 10.27 3.47 -3.39
N SER A 278 9.26 2.73 -2.99
CA SER A 278 8.74 2.72 -1.61
C SER A 278 9.15 1.50 -0.78
N VAL A 279 9.71 0.46 -1.42
CA VAL A 279 10.07 -0.83 -0.80
C VAL A 279 11.24 -1.51 -1.55
N ALA A 280 12.49 -1.29 -1.16
CA ALA A 280 13.74 -1.97 -1.62
C ALA A 280 14.06 -3.28 -1.04
N VAL A 281 15.37 -3.55 -1.00
CA VAL A 281 16.02 -4.63 -0.30
C VAL A 281 17.46 -4.21 -0.01
N VAL A 282 17.91 -4.42 1.23
CA VAL A 282 19.34 -4.38 1.59
C VAL A 282 19.81 -5.81 1.89
N ARG A 283 20.86 -6.28 1.23
CA ARG A 283 21.61 -7.48 1.66
C ARG A 283 22.79 -7.04 2.55
N PHE A 284 22.93 -7.60 3.74
CA PHE A 284 24.22 -7.61 4.43
C PHE A 284 24.95 -8.91 4.10
N TYR A 285 26.05 -8.82 3.35
CA TYR A 285 27.09 -9.85 3.38
C TYR A 285 28.15 -9.42 4.41
N ARG A 286 28.26 -10.15 5.52
CA ARG A 286 29.47 -10.10 6.33
C ARG A 286 30.57 -10.89 5.62
N SER A 287 31.23 -10.26 4.66
CA SER A 287 32.65 -10.48 4.35
C SER A 287 33.07 -9.54 3.21
N PHE A 288 33.83 -8.51 3.58
CA PHE A 288 34.70 -7.68 2.73
C PHE A 288 34.10 -7.09 1.45
N GLY A 289 33.63 -5.84 1.58
CA GLY A 289 33.73 -4.81 0.54
C GLY A 289 32.79 -4.95 -0.65
N VAL A 290 31.79 -4.06 -0.70
CA VAL A 290 31.36 -3.23 -1.85
C VAL A 290 29.93 -2.75 -1.56
N GLU A 291 29.76 -1.45 -1.39
CA GLU A 291 28.44 -0.80 -1.32
C GLU A 291 28.03 -0.36 -2.74
N PHE A 292 26.92 -0.90 -3.23
CA PHE A 292 26.20 -0.34 -4.38
C PHE A 292 24.93 0.34 -3.85
N PHE A 293 24.87 1.67 -3.98
CA PHE A 293 23.68 2.45 -3.70
C PHE A 293 22.78 2.48 -4.94
N SER A 294 21.72 1.69 -4.93
CA SER A 294 20.50 2.01 -5.68
C SER A 294 19.34 2.00 -4.69
N ARG A 295 18.62 3.13 -4.64
CA ARG A 295 17.53 3.42 -3.70
C ARG A 295 16.46 2.34 -3.70
N VAL A 296 15.61 2.43 -2.67
CA VAL A 296 14.48 1.58 -2.28
C VAL A 296 14.98 0.59 -1.14
N SER A 297 14.31 0.41 0.06
CA SER A 297 14.51 -0.66 1.17
C SER A 297 13.41 -1.71 1.62
N ALA A 298 13.69 -3.02 1.82
CA ALA A 298 12.90 -4.11 2.48
C ALA A 298 13.81 -5.31 2.70
N ARG A 299 14.55 -5.33 3.81
CA ARG A 299 15.52 -6.40 4.07
C ARG A 299 15.07 -7.30 5.19
N TRP A 300 15.42 -8.58 5.10
CA TRP A 300 15.38 -9.43 6.28
C TRP A 300 16.48 -9.02 7.28
N ILE A 301 16.10 -8.80 8.53
CA ILE A 301 16.99 -8.66 9.69
C ILE A 301 16.60 -9.77 10.67
N ASN A 302 17.40 -10.85 10.68
CA ASN A 302 17.01 -12.12 11.30
C ASN A 302 15.69 -12.62 10.71
N ASP A 303 14.67 -12.86 11.54
CA ASP A 303 13.33 -13.34 11.14
C ASP A 303 12.31 -12.20 10.93
N LYS A 304 12.77 -10.94 10.77
CA LYS A 304 11.92 -9.76 10.56
C LYS A 304 12.22 -9.08 9.23
N ILE A 305 11.29 -8.28 8.72
CA ILE A 305 11.43 -7.47 7.51
C ILE A 305 11.51 -5.99 7.89
N GLU A 306 12.65 -5.36 7.59
CA GLU A 306 12.82 -3.92 7.70
C GLU A 306 12.46 -3.25 6.37
N VAL A 307 11.39 -2.45 6.32
CA VAL A 307 10.88 -1.74 5.13
C VAL A 307 11.27 -0.26 5.20
N THR A 308 11.80 0.30 4.11
CA THR A 308 12.10 1.74 3.98
C THR A 308 11.15 2.37 2.99
N ILE A 309 10.34 3.29 3.50
CA ILE A 309 9.24 3.97 2.83
C ILE A 309 9.69 5.37 2.43
N ASP A 310 9.50 5.71 1.16
CA ASP A 310 9.70 7.05 0.60
C ASP A 310 8.35 7.60 0.15
N GLU A 311 7.77 8.55 0.89
CA GLU A 311 6.42 9.07 0.65
C GLU A 311 6.34 10.11 -0.49
N GLN A 312 7.46 10.39 -1.17
CA GLN A 312 7.58 11.36 -2.26
C GLN A 312 6.76 11.02 -3.52
#